data_AF-A0A523ECC2-F1
#
_entry.id   AF-A0A523ECC2-F1
#
_cell.length_a   1.000
_cell.length_b   1.000
_cell.length_c   1.000
_cell.angle_alpha   90.00
_cell.angle_beta   90.00
_cell.angle_gamma   90.00
#
_symmetry.space_group_name_H-M   'P 1'
#
loop_
_entity.id
_entity.type
_entity.pdbx_description
1 polymer ?
#
loop_
_entity_poly.entity_id
_entity_poly.type
_entity_poly.pdbx_seq_one_letter_code
_entity_poly.pdbx_strand_id
1 'polypeptide(L)' 'MTLRNALFGLYALACLGAMTWPGYAAFGNRIEPYVLGLPFSFFWVVAWVVATFVVLVIYHNTGEKDG' A
#
# COMPACT_ATOMS: atom_id res chain seq x y z
N MET A 1 -10.65 -14.26 14.93
CA MET A 1 -9.92 -13.09 14.38
C MET A 1 -10.93 -12.22 13.65
N THR A 2 -11.14 -10.98 14.08
CA THR A 2 -12.09 -10.06 13.43
C THR A 2 -11.69 -9.87 11.97
N LEU A 3 -12.62 -10.04 11.03
CA LEU A 3 -12.38 -9.94 9.57
C LEU A 3 -11.57 -8.70 9.20
N ARG A 4 -11.87 -7.56 9.83
CA ARG A 4 -11.15 -6.29 9.71
C ARG A 4 -9.65 -6.40 10.03
N ASN A 5 -9.27 -7.12 11.08
CA ASN A 5 -7.88 -7.29 11.48
C ASN A 5 -7.15 -8.24 10.52
N ALA A 6 -7.85 -9.23 9.98
CA ALA A 6 -7.30 -10.10 8.93
C ALA A 6 -7.03 -9.32 7.64
N LEU A 7 -7.94 -8.43 7.23
CA LEU A 7 -7.75 -7.55 6.07
C LEU A 7 -6.57 -6.59 6.26
N PHE A 8 -6.44 -5.99 7.44
CA PHE A 8 -5.30 -5.12 7.76
C PHE A 8 -3.98 -5.90 7.78
N GLY A 9 -3.97 -7.09 8.38
CA GLY A 9 -2.80 -7.97 8.39
C GLY A 9 -2.39 -8.40 6.98
N LEU A 10 -3.36 -8.77 6.13
CA LEU A 10 -3.11 -9.13 4.73
C LEU A 10 -2.53 -7.93 3.94
N TYR A 11 -3.08 -6.73 4.15
CA TYR A 11 -2.57 -5.51 3.56
C TYR A 11 -1.12 -5.22 4.00
N ALA A 12 -0.82 -5.35 5.29
CA ALA A 12 0.52 -5.14 5.82
C ALA A 12 1.53 -6.13 5.20
N LEU A 13 1.16 -7.39 5.05
CA LEU A 13 2.00 -8.40 4.38
C LEU A 13 2.20 -8.08 2.89
N ALA A 14 1.15 -7.62 2.20
CA ALA A 14 1.25 -7.19 0.82
C ALA A 14 2.16 -5.95 0.66
N CYS A 15 2.05 -4.98 1.57
CA CYS A 15 2.87 -3.78 1.57
C CYS A 15 4.35 -4.11 1.82
N LEU A 16 4.63 -5.04 2.75
CA LEU A 16 5.99 -5.54 2.98
C LEU A 16 6.55 -6.23 1.73
N GLY A 17 5.80 -7.15 1.11
CA GLY A 17 6.24 -7.82 -0.12
C GLY A 17 6.39 -6.89 -1.32
N ALA A 18 5.60 -5.81 -1.37
CA ALA A 18 5.65 -4.82 -2.44
C ALA A 18 6.81 -3.82 -2.30
N MET A 19 7.27 -3.51 -1.07
CA MET A 19 8.33 -2.52 -0.82
C MET A 19 9.73 -3.10 -0.62
N THR A 20 9.90 -4.31 -0.08
CA THR A 20 11.26 -4.87 0.16
C THR A 20 11.72 -5.76 -0.99
N TRP A 21 11.06 -6.90 -1.22
CA TRP A 21 11.40 -7.88 -2.26
C TRP A 21 10.29 -8.95 -2.32
N PRO A 22 9.82 -9.45 -3.49
CA PRO A 22 10.25 -9.16 -4.87
C PRO A 22 9.44 -8.05 -5.57
N GLY A 23 8.44 -7.45 -4.93
CA GLY A 23 7.52 -6.52 -5.61
C GLY A 23 8.19 -5.26 -6.15
N TYR A 24 9.07 -4.64 -5.37
CA TYR A 24 9.86 -3.50 -5.84
C TYR A 24 10.82 -3.90 -6.96
N ALA A 25 11.48 -5.06 -6.85
CA ALA A 25 12.42 -5.53 -7.87
C ALA A 25 11.74 -5.91 -9.19
N ALA A 26 10.54 -6.50 -9.14
CA ALA A 26 9.81 -6.96 -10.33
C ALA A 26 8.99 -5.84 -11.00
N PHE A 27 8.47 -4.89 -10.22
CA PHE A 27 7.57 -3.85 -10.73
C PHE A 27 8.09 -2.43 -10.52
N GLY A 28 8.63 -2.12 -9.36
CA GLY A 28 9.10 -0.77 -9.00
C GLY A 28 10.46 -0.36 -9.57
N ASN A 29 11.34 -1.31 -9.93
CA ASN A 29 12.69 -1.05 -10.42
C ASN A 29 12.72 -0.66 -11.91
N ARG A 30 11.88 0.31 -12.28
CA ARG A 30 11.78 0.84 -13.63
C ARG A 30 11.79 2.36 -13.55
N ILE A 31 12.69 2.99 -14.30
CA ILE A 31 12.76 4.46 -14.39
C ILE A 31 11.67 4.97 -15.35
N GLU A 32 11.42 4.22 -16.43
CA GLU A 32 10.35 4.48 -17.39
C GLU A 32 9.21 3.46 -17.23
N PRO A 33 7.94 3.87 -17.42
CA PRO A 33 7.49 5.18 -17.88
C PRO A 33 7.49 6.25 -16.78
N TYR A 34 7.58 7.52 -17.18
CA TYR A 34 7.35 8.64 -16.27
C TYR A 34 5.84 8.80 -16.01
N VAL A 35 5.45 8.78 -14.74
CA VAL A 35 4.06 8.98 -14.30
C VAL A 35 3.99 10.30 -13.56
N LEU A 36 3.15 11.22 -14.02
CA LEU A 36 3.00 12.58 -13.44
C LEU A 36 4.33 13.36 -13.39
N GLY A 37 5.24 13.12 -14.33
CA GLY A 37 6.56 13.75 -14.37
C GLY A 37 7.60 13.13 -13.42
N LEU A 38 7.27 12.03 -12.73
CA LEU A 38 8.15 11.29 -11.84
C LEU A 38 8.51 9.92 -12.44
N PRO A 39 9.71 9.38 -12.18
CA PRO A 39 10.02 7.99 -12.51
C PRO A 39 9.01 7.02 -11.88
N PHE A 40 8.72 5.91 -12.56
CA PHE A 40 7.75 4.91 -12.07
C PHE A 40 8.09 4.39 -10.66
N SER A 41 9.38 4.26 -10.33
CA SER A 41 9.86 3.88 -8.99
C SER A 41 9.36 4.82 -7.88
N PHE A 42 9.40 6.13 -8.12
CA PHE A 42 8.90 7.14 -7.17
C PHE A 42 7.38 7.09 -7.06
N PHE A 43 6.69 7.00 -8.20
CA PHE A 43 5.24 6.85 -8.22
C PHE A 43 4.79 5.61 -7.43
N TRP A 44 5.47 4.48 -7.62
CA TRP A 44 5.18 3.23 -6.93
C TRP A 44 5.25 3.39 -5.40
N VAL A 45 6.34 3.97 -4.88
CA VAL A 45 6.49 4.20 -3.44
C VAL A 45 5.40 5.14 -2.91
N VAL A 46 5.15 6.26 -3.60
CA VAL A 46 4.13 7.22 -3.18
C VAL A 46 2.73 6.60 -3.19
N ALA A 47 2.41 5.79 -4.20
CA ALA A 47 1.12 5.09 -4.29
C ALA A 47 0.89 4.17 -3.08
N TRP A 48 1.91 3.42 -2.66
CA TRP A 48 1.84 2.56 -1.46
C TRP A 48 1.72 3.35 -0.15
N VAL A 49 2.38 4.50 -0.05
CA VAL A 49 2.20 5.42 1.10
C VAL A 49 0.76 5.90 1.18
N VAL A 50 0.21 6.41 0.07
CA VAL A 50 -1.18 6.89 0.01
C VAL A 50 -2.17 5.75 0.29
N ALA A 51 -1.96 4.57 -0.27
CA ALA A 51 -2.78 3.39 0.01
C ALA A 51 -2.79 3.04 1.51
N THR A 52 -1.67 3.21 2.20
CA THR A 52 -1.56 2.94 3.65
C THR A 52 -2.44 3.90 4.44
N PHE A 53 -2.42 5.19 4.10
CA PHE A 53 -3.33 6.17 4.71
C PHE A 53 -4.80 5.83 4.45
N VAL A 54 -5.14 5.43 3.22
CA VAL A 54 -6.51 5.04 2.87
C VAL A 54 -6.98 3.84 3.70
N VAL A 55 -6.15 2.80 3.83
CA VAL A 55 -6.48 1.61 4.64
C VAL A 55 -6.64 1.98 6.12
N LEU A 56 -5.78 2.84 6.67
CA LEU A 56 -5.89 3.31 8.05
C LEU A 56 -7.19 4.09 8.29
N VAL A 57 -7.54 5.00 7.38
CA VAL A 57 -8.80 5.77 7.46
C VAL A 57 -10.02 4.84 7.40
N ILE A 58 -10.02 3.87 6.47
CA ILE A 58 -11.09 2.88 6.37
C ILE A 58 -11.18 2.06 7.66
N TYR A 59 -10.05 1.61 8.19
CA TYR A 59 -9.99 0.84 9.42
C TYR A 59 -10.56 1.63 10.61
N HIS A 60 -10.19 2.91 10.74
CA HIS A 60 -10.67 3.80 11.78
C HIS A 60 -12.18 4.07 11.66
N ASN A 61 -12.65 4.45 10.47
CA ASN A 61 -14.07 4.73 10.21
C ASN A 61 -14.97 3.48 10.38
N THR A 62 -14.41 2.28 10.23
CA THR A 62 -15.12 1.02 10.49
C THR A 62 -15.11 0.67 11.98
N GLY A 63 -14.17 1.19 12.77
CA GLY A 63 -14.16 1.05 14.23
C GLY A 63 -15.15 2.00 14.91
N GLU A 64 -15.34 3.19 14.37
CA GLU A 64 -16.28 4.20 14.90
C GLU A 64 -17.75 3.80 14.72
N LYS A 65 -18.09 3.08 13.64
CA LYS A 65 -19.48 2.70 13.34
C LYS A 65 -20.09 1.62 14.25
N ASP A 66 -19.29 0.99 15.09
CA ASP A 66 -19.72 -0.06 16.02
C ASP A 66 -19.82 0.44 17.49
N GLY A 67 -19.62 1.75 17.75
CA GLY A 67 -19.60 2.37 19.08
C GLY A 67 -20.75 3.33 19.34
#